data_AF-A0A1Q4ED90-F1
#
_entry.id   AF-A0A1Q4ED90-F1
#
_cell.length_a   1.000
_cell.length_b   1.000
_cell.length_c   1.000
_cell.angle_alpha   90.00
_cell.angle_beta   90.00
_cell.angle_gamma   90.00
#
_symmetry.space_group_name_H-M   'P 1'
#
loop_
_entity.id
_entity.type
_entity.pdbx_description
1 polymer ?
#
loop_
_entity_poly.entity_id
_entity_poly.type
_entity_poly.pdbx_seq_one_letter_code
_entity_poly.pdbx_strand_id
1 'polypeptide(L)'
;MFVTVDYMTNKPNTFNMAATLYSITSNSNSSSSSYSIVQTQSVPAVTLDISQTNSIVEVMQSGNQNSALLAVPNLTATPSVLVPFASGTILNFTAPKNAVTVTGITVTVQPPGPDPTKPPPSVSTTVAMTSPVSTVGDMIAAIQGALSSAAGTLGYPSLASTQVRSCLSPFLSSSGTQAQLIQVWVPDPGFAGYLVSVVANPTSLFTTQSLNYQAQQLLPPTTTPAPKYPDGLPPTGFDIAGNSTNRSGIYSLDAMQIVNLILVPDMASMNTSNYLTSATATLNYAIQRKAFAILDMPLTVTSTTSAVAWATSTPGTFGTGIISAATYWPQIQIPTPFSTQLLTLGGSGTLAGVYALTDVNRGVWKAPAGITAPLAGVQQLSYVMNDQENGQLNPLGINALRTFPTYDNISWGARTLASANVADDDWKYISVRRLTLYLEQSLIQGLQWVVFEPNDAALWAQIRLSVNAFLHPLYLQGAFVGATPSQAYQVVCDESTTTPEDMDNGIVNILILFAPVKPAEFVVISLQQMAGQSSS
;
A
#
# COMPACT_ATOMS: atom_id res chain seq x y z
N MET A 1 31.55 1.16 -16.06
CA MET A 1 30.26 1.58 -15.43
C MET A 1 29.41 2.19 -16.54
N PHE A 2 28.16 1.79 -16.64
CA PHE A 2 27.21 2.23 -17.68
C PHE A 2 26.00 2.88 -17.02
N VAL A 3 25.53 4.00 -17.55
CA VAL A 3 24.34 4.69 -17.03
C VAL A 3 23.21 4.58 -18.06
N THR A 4 22.09 4.00 -17.67
CA THR A 4 20.87 3.90 -18.48
C THR A 4 19.85 4.93 -18.01
N VAL A 5 19.16 5.56 -18.95
CA VAL A 5 18.06 6.50 -18.66
C VAL A 5 16.78 5.99 -19.33
N ASP A 6 15.72 5.89 -18.55
CA ASP A 6 14.39 5.48 -18.98
C ASP A 6 13.41 6.66 -18.78
N TYR A 7 12.85 7.13 -19.88
CA TYR A 7 11.94 8.28 -19.91
C TYR A 7 10.47 7.89 -19.66
N MET A 8 10.19 6.63 -19.32
CA MET A 8 8.85 6.13 -19.00
C MET A 8 8.39 6.58 -17.61
N THR A 9 8.21 7.88 -17.45
CA THR A 9 7.63 8.48 -16.24
C THR A 9 6.38 9.26 -16.60
N ASN A 10 5.45 9.34 -15.66
CA ASN A 10 4.17 10.06 -15.82
C ASN A 10 4.29 11.55 -15.50
N LYS A 11 5.49 12.06 -15.23
CA LYS A 11 5.76 13.46 -14.88
C LYS A 11 6.61 14.13 -15.97
N PRO A 12 6.27 15.37 -16.39
CA PRO A 12 7.12 16.16 -17.27
C PRO A 12 8.51 16.34 -16.64
N ASN A 13 9.56 16.25 -17.46
CA ASN A 13 10.96 16.46 -17.06
C ASN A 13 11.54 15.43 -16.07
N THR A 14 10.87 14.29 -15.90
CA THR A 14 11.31 13.22 -14.99
C THR A 14 11.74 11.97 -15.77
N PHE A 15 12.80 11.29 -15.33
CA PHE A 15 13.27 10.02 -15.90
C PHE A 15 13.82 9.10 -14.81
N ASN A 16 13.84 7.80 -15.08
CA ASN A 16 14.54 6.82 -14.25
C ASN A 16 15.98 6.69 -14.74
N MET A 17 16.93 6.52 -13.82
CA MET A 17 18.33 6.30 -14.12
C MET A 17 18.78 4.97 -13.51
N ALA A 18 19.70 4.23 -14.14
CA ALA A 18 20.41 3.15 -13.46
C ALA A 18 21.88 3.12 -13.85
N ALA A 19 22.77 3.02 -12.87
CA ALA A 19 24.21 2.87 -13.04
C ALA A 19 24.61 1.41 -12.82
N THR A 20 25.11 0.75 -13.86
CA THR A 20 25.55 -0.65 -13.81
C THR A 20 27.07 -0.74 -13.91
N LEU A 21 27.68 -1.35 -12.90
CA LEU A 21 29.09 -1.74 -12.89
C LEU A 21 29.23 -3.15 -13.45
N TYR A 22 30.18 -3.32 -14.36
CA TYR A 22 30.50 -4.61 -14.98
C TYR A 22 31.93 -5.00 -14.66
N SER A 23 32.16 -6.31 -14.47
CA SER A 23 33.50 -6.90 -14.51
C SER A 23 33.77 -7.36 -15.93
N ILE A 24 35.02 -7.23 -16.34
CA ILE A 24 35.50 -7.66 -17.64
C ILE A 24 36.44 -8.82 -17.36
N THR A 25 36.11 -10.00 -17.89
CA THR A 25 37.05 -11.13 -17.92
C THR A 25 37.57 -11.25 -19.34
N SER A 26 38.83 -10.91 -19.53
CA SER A 26 39.54 -11.13 -20.79
C SER A 26 40.31 -12.45 -20.71
N ASN A 27 40.04 -13.37 -21.61
CA ASN A 27 40.87 -14.57 -21.74
C ASN A 27 42.16 -14.19 -22.47
N SER A 28 43.33 -14.47 -21.89
CA SER A 28 44.63 -14.06 -22.45
C SER A 28 44.95 -14.65 -23.83
N ASN A 29 44.18 -15.65 -24.28
CA ASN A 29 44.34 -16.33 -25.58
C ASN A 29 43.19 -16.06 -26.56
N SER A 30 42.27 -15.14 -26.26
CA SER A 30 41.19 -14.75 -27.18
C SER A 30 40.86 -13.26 -27.00
N SER A 31 40.69 -12.52 -28.09
CA SER A 31 40.25 -11.11 -28.06
C SER A 31 38.78 -10.92 -27.63
N SER A 32 38.12 -11.97 -27.12
CA SER A 32 36.79 -11.91 -26.55
C SER A 32 36.85 -11.58 -25.06
N SER A 33 36.21 -10.47 -24.70
CA SER A 33 35.92 -10.09 -23.32
C SER A 33 34.50 -10.54 -22.95
N SER A 34 34.35 -11.29 -21.86
CA SER A 34 33.04 -11.54 -21.27
C SER A 34 32.74 -10.48 -20.22
N TYR A 35 31.54 -9.90 -20.28
CA TYR A 35 31.08 -8.91 -19.32
C TYR A 35 30.08 -9.58 -18.38
N SER A 36 30.29 -9.41 -17.08
CA SER A 36 29.31 -9.83 -16.07
C SER A 36 28.95 -8.64 -15.19
N ILE A 37 27.67 -8.54 -14.84
CA ILE A 37 27.18 -7.47 -13.96
C ILE A 37 27.77 -7.71 -12.56
N VAL A 38 28.48 -6.71 -12.05
CA VAL A 38 29.00 -6.71 -10.68
C VAL A 38 27.97 -6.10 -9.75
N GLN A 39 27.39 -4.98 -10.17
CA GLN A 39 26.46 -4.22 -9.34
C GLN A 39 25.60 -3.32 -10.21
N THR A 40 24.33 -3.17 -9.86
CA THR A 40 23.45 -2.16 -10.48
C THR A 40 22.87 -1.29 -9.39
N GLN A 41 22.88 0.03 -9.59
CA GLN A 41 22.24 1.00 -8.72
C GLN A 41 21.22 1.80 -9.52
N SER A 42 19.95 1.59 -9.24
CA SER A 42 18.86 2.31 -9.89
C SER A 42 18.41 3.50 -9.04
N VAL A 43 18.14 4.60 -9.72
CA VAL A 43 17.66 5.86 -9.18
C VAL A 43 16.38 6.23 -9.93
N PRO A 44 15.20 5.89 -9.37
CA PRO A 44 13.94 6.21 -10.03
C PRO A 44 13.61 7.72 -9.91
N ALA A 45 12.83 8.23 -10.85
CA ALA A 45 12.22 9.56 -10.80
C ALA A 45 13.18 10.75 -10.58
N VAL A 46 14.29 10.78 -11.31
CA VAL A 46 15.19 11.94 -11.41
C VAL A 46 14.48 13.06 -12.17
N THR A 47 14.29 14.21 -11.53
CA THR A 47 13.63 15.38 -12.14
C THR A 47 14.62 16.49 -12.42
N LEU A 48 14.62 17.02 -13.65
CA LEU A 48 15.46 18.16 -14.06
C LEU A 48 14.63 19.45 -14.13
N ASP A 49 15.24 20.56 -13.73
CA ASP A 49 14.76 21.90 -14.12
C ASP A 49 15.36 22.22 -15.49
N ILE A 50 14.51 22.15 -16.51
CA ILE A 50 14.90 22.40 -17.91
C ILE A 50 15.21 23.88 -18.20
N SER A 51 14.93 24.79 -17.25
CA SER A 51 15.26 26.22 -17.37
C SER A 51 16.66 26.57 -16.87
N GLN A 52 17.35 25.62 -16.21
CA GLN A 52 18.69 25.80 -15.67
C GLN A 52 19.68 24.76 -16.21
N THR A 53 20.88 25.20 -16.55
CA THR A 53 21.98 24.29 -16.93
C THR A 53 22.51 23.56 -15.69
N ASN A 54 22.64 22.23 -15.76
CA ASN A 54 23.22 21.36 -14.73
C ASN A 54 22.45 21.23 -13.40
N SER A 55 21.12 21.27 -13.41
CA SER A 55 20.30 21.09 -12.20
C SER A 55 19.51 19.77 -12.22
N ILE A 56 19.93 18.82 -11.38
CA ILE A 56 19.03 17.79 -10.84
C ILE A 56 18.32 18.41 -9.65
N VAL A 57 17.00 18.54 -9.72
CA VAL A 57 16.19 19.24 -8.72
C VAL A 57 15.73 18.29 -7.64
N GLU A 58 15.47 17.03 -8.01
CA GLU A 58 14.94 16.02 -7.10
C GLU A 58 15.39 14.62 -7.51
N VAL A 59 15.78 13.81 -6.51
CA VAL A 59 16.12 12.39 -6.64
C VAL A 59 15.34 11.62 -5.57
N MET A 60 14.42 10.75 -5.97
CA MET A 60 13.63 9.96 -5.04
C MET A 60 14.28 8.59 -4.81
N GLN A 61 14.91 8.38 -3.65
CA GLN A 61 15.22 7.03 -3.16
C GLN A 61 14.15 6.59 -2.14
N SER A 62 13.71 5.33 -2.23
CA SER A 62 12.85 4.73 -1.23
C SER A 62 13.59 4.65 0.11
N GLY A 63 13.09 5.36 1.11
CA GLY A 63 13.48 5.16 2.51
C GLY A 63 14.79 5.84 2.94
N ASN A 64 14.63 7.03 3.53
CA ASN A 64 15.54 7.75 4.44
C ASN A 64 16.89 8.33 3.94
N GLN A 65 16.99 9.65 4.19
CA GLN A 65 18.17 10.47 4.48
C GLN A 65 19.29 10.59 3.43
N ASN A 66 19.27 11.67 2.65
CA ASN A 66 20.30 12.72 2.65
C ASN A 66 20.07 13.68 1.47
N SER A 67 20.06 14.98 1.75
CA SER A 67 20.18 16.07 0.77
C SER A 67 21.60 16.15 0.17
N ALA A 68 22.23 15.02 -0.12
CA ALA A 68 23.55 14.97 -0.72
C ALA A 68 23.43 14.72 -2.22
N LEU A 69 23.57 15.79 -2.99
CA LEU A 69 23.89 15.73 -4.41
C LEU A 69 25.13 14.84 -4.59
N LEU A 70 24.98 13.68 -5.23
CA LEU A 70 26.13 12.96 -5.77
C LEU A 70 26.68 13.81 -6.92
N ALA A 71 27.75 14.56 -6.65
CA ALA A 71 28.50 15.25 -7.69
C ALA A 71 29.00 14.19 -8.70
N VAL A 72 28.53 14.29 -9.95
CA VAL A 72 29.16 13.57 -11.06
C VAL A 72 30.54 14.19 -11.23
N PRO A 73 31.65 13.45 -11.03
CA PRO A 73 32.97 14.03 -11.19
C PRO A 73 33.14 14.48 -12.65
N ASN A 74 33.64 15.71 -12.85
CA ASN A 74 34.02 16.18 -14.18
C ASN A 74 35.07 15.23 -14.77
N LEU A 75 34.69 14.47 -15.80
CA LEU A 75 35.61 13.64 -16.55
C LEU A 75 36.40 14.53 -17.51
N THR A 76 37.57 14.97 -17.08
CA THR A 76 38.55 15.73 -17.89
C THR A 76 39.46 14.85 -18.75
N ALA A 77 39.17 13.56 -18.88
CA ALA A 77 39.87 12.68 -19.78
C ALA A 77 38.88 12.17 -20.83
N THR A 78 39.11 12.49 -22.11
CA THR A 78 38.64 11.69 -23.24
C THR A 78 39.39 10.36 -23.23
N PRO A 79 38.79 9.23 -22.82
CA PRO A 79 39.38 7.96 -23.14
C PRO A 79 39.08 7.69 -24.62
N SER A 80 40.01 7.07 -25.33
CA SER A 80 39.73 6.46 -26.62
C SER A 80 38.72 5.33 -26.43
N VAL A 81 37.44 5.62 -26.61
CA VAL A 81 36.34 4.66 -26.43
C VAL A 81 36.30 3.72 -27.64
N LEU A 82 36.70 2.47 -27.42
CA LEU A 82 36.19 1.33 -28.19
C LEU A 82 34.70 1.16 -27.83
N VAL A 83 33.84 1.46 -28.79
CA VAL A 83 32.39 1.62 -28.72
C VAL A 83 31.68 0.29 -28.33
N PRO A 84 30.98 0.16 -27.18
CA PRO A 84 30.23 -1.07 -26.85
C PRO A 84 28.72 -1.07 -27.20
N PHE A 85 28.34 -1.26 -28.47
CA PHE A 85 27.02 -1.57 -29.07
C PHE A 85 25.69 -1.55 -28.23
N ALA A 86 24.70 -0.84 -28.77
CA ALA A 86 23.42 -0.38 -28.17
C ALA A 86 22.25 -1.40 -28.13
N SER A 87 21.23 -1.11 -27.32
CA SER A 87 19.84 -1.57 -27.43
C SER A 87 18.90 -0.39 -27.18
N GLY A 88 17.84 -0.25 -27.97
CA GLY A 88 16.94 0.90 -27.91
C GLY A 88 17.08 1.80 -29.13
N THR A 89 16.18 1.61 -30.10
CA THR A 89 16.02 2.55 -31.21
C THR A 89 14.91 3.52 -30.86
N ILE A 90 15.23 4.81 -30.84
CA ILE A 90 14.21 5.87 -30.75
C ILE A 90 13.92 6.37 -32.17
N LEU A 91 12.65 6.30 -32.55
CA LEU A 91 12.14 6.90 -33.77
C LEU A 91 11.31 8.12 -33.39
N ASN A 92 11.58 9.24 -34.05
CA ASN A 92 10.74 10.41 -33.94
C ASN A 92 9.53 10.24 -34.84
N PHE A 93 8.33 10.37 -34.27
CA PHE A 93 7.09 10.30 -35.01
C PHE A 93 6.24 11.55 -34.81
N THR A 94 5.59 11.98 -35.88
CA THR A 94 4.52 12.97 -35.82
C THR A 94 3.36 12.43 -36.63
N ALA A 95 2.21 12.27 -35.99
CA ALA A 95 1.03 11.74 -36.66
C ALA A 95 0.62 12.65 -37.83
N PRO A 96 0.42 12.10 -39.04
CA PRO A 96 0.02 12.90 -40.18
C PRO A 96 -1.42 13.41 -40.00
N LYS A 97 -1.71 14.60 -40.52
CA LYS A 97 -3.07 15.20 -40.43
C LYS A 97 -4.15 14.39 -41.16
N ASN A 98 -3.76 13.59 -42.16
CA ASN A 98 -4.62 12.67 -42.88
C ASN A 98 -3.96 11.29 -42.90
N ALA A 99 -4.75 10.23 -42.99
CA ALA A 99 -4.23 8.86 -43.08
C ALA A 99 -3.25 8.69 -44.25
N VAL A 100 -2.09 8.10 -43.99
CA VAL A 100 -1.07 7.81 -45.00
C VAL A 100 -0.93 6.30 -45.13
N THR A 101 -0.98 5.79 -46.36
CA THR A 101 -0.75 4.37 -46.63
C THR A 101 0.75 4.09 -46.68
N VAL A 102 1.24 3.27 -45.75
CA VAL A 102 2.59 2.72 -45.79
C VAL A 102 2.59 1.58 -46.79
N THR A 103 3.46 1.62 -47.80
CA THR A 103 3.59 0.53 -48.78
C THR A 103 4.49 -0.59 -48.26
N GLY A 104 5.37 -0.28 -47.31
CA GLY A 104 6.11 -1.27 -46.56
C GLY A 104 7.03 -0.69 -45.49
N ILE A 105 7.48 -1.54 -44.58
CA ILE A 105 8.49 -1.23 -43.56
C ILE A 105 9.71 -2.11 -43.82
N THR A 106 10.86 -1.47 -44.02
CA THR A 106 12.15 -2.14 -44.18
C THR A 106 12.83 -2.26 -42.83
N VAL A 107 13.12 -3.50 -42.42
CA VAL A 107 13.90 -3.84 -41.23
C VAL A 107 15.28 -4.28 -41.67
N THR A 108 16.33 -3.66 -41.14
CA THR A 108 17.72 -3.98 -41.45
C THR A 108 18.44 -4.47 -40.21
N VAL A 109 19.14 -5.59 -40.32
CA VAL A 109 19.97 -6.17 -39.27
C VAL A 109 21.39 -6.40 -39.74
N GLN A 110 22.35 -6.33 -38.84
CA GLN A 110 23.76 -6.57 -39.10
C GLN A 110 24.33 -7.43 -37.98
N PRO A 111 24.42 -8.77 -38.17
CA PRO A 111 25.01 -9.67 -37.19
C PRO A 111 26.51 -9.41 -37.05
N PRO A 112 27.20 -9.96 -36.03
CA PRO A 112 28.64 -9.87 -35.93
C PRO A 112 29.26 -10.87 -36.90
N GLY A 113 30.29 -10.42 -37.62
CA GLY A 113 31.08 -11.28 -38.50
C GLY A 113 32.11 -12.09 -37.71
N PRO A 114 32.79 -13.05 -38.35
CA PRO A 114 33.90 -13.77 -37.75
C PRO A 114 35.10 -12.85 -37.40
N ASP A 115 35.16 -11.66 -38.01
CA ASP A 115 36.16 -10.62 -37.74
C ASP A 115 35.49 -9.41 -37.05
N PRO A 116 35.77 -9.15 -35.77
CA PRO A 116 35.20 -8.02 -35.03
C PRO A 116 35.71 -6.64 -35.51
N THR A 117 36.71 -6.59 -36.38
CA THR A 117 37.24 -5.34 -36.98
C THR A 117 36.59 -5.00 -38.32
N LYS A 118 35.80 -5.91 -38.91
CA LYS A 118 35.12 -5.75 -40.19
C LYS A 118 33.66 -6.21 -40.08
N PRO A 119 32.70 -5.29 -39.89
CA PRO A 119 31.31 -5.70 -39.75
C PRO A 119 30.81 -6.32 -41.07
N PRO A 120 30.09 -7.46 -41.03
CA PRO A 120 29.59 -8.14 -42.23
C PRO A 120 28.50 -7.30 -42.90
N PRO A 121 28.15 -7.57 -44.18
CA PRO A 121 27.09 -6.82 -44.86
C PRO A 121 25.74 -6.96 -44.15
N SER A 122 24.99 -5.86 -44.07
CA SER A 122 23.65 -5.84 -43.47
C SER A 122 22.67 -6.65 -44.31
N VAL A 123 21.74 -7.32 -43.64
CA VAL A 123 20.62 -8.05 -44.27
C VAL A 123 19.34 -7.28 -43.98
N SER A 124 18.53 -7.06 -45.01
CA SER A 124 17.27 -6.32 -44.88
C SER A 124 16.11 -7.10 -45.46
N THR A 125 14.93 -6.92 -44.87
CA THR A 125 13.67 -7.37 -45.46
C THR A 125 12.66 -6.25 -45.41
N THR A 126 11.81 -6.16 -46.44
CA THR A 126 10.71 -5.19 -46.49
C THR A 126 9.40 -5.93 -46.36
N VAL A 127 8.66 -5.59 -45.31
CA VAL A 127 7.35 -6.17 -45.04
C VAL A 127 6.31 -5.25 -45.67
N ALA A 128 5.56 -5.77 -46.65
CA ALA A 128 4.49 -5.02 -47.30
C ALA A 128 3.38 -4.69 -46.30
N MET A 129 2.83 -3.49 -46.41
CA MET A 129 1.72 -3.04 -45.57
C MET A 129 0.55 -2.58 -46.43
N THR A 130 -0.66 -2.87 -45.97
CA THR A 130 -1.92 -2.49 -46.64
C THR A 130 -2.80 -1.59 -45.78
N SER A 131 -2.46 -1.42 -44.50
CA SER A 131 -3.25 -0.65 -43.54
C SER A 131 -2.84 0.83 -43.54
N PRO A 132 -3.79 1.77 -43.52
CA PRO A 132 -3.49 3.19 -43.35
C PRO A 132 -2.96 3.49 -41.94
N VAL A 133 -1.99 4.41 -41.82
CA VAL A 133 -1.47 4.91 -40.55
C VAL A 133 -1.99 6.33 -40.32
N SER A 134 -2.78 6.51 -39.28
CA SER A 134 -3.39 7.80 -38.91
C SER A 134 -3.14 8.20 -37.45
N THR A 135 -2.85 7.22 -36.58
CA THR A 135 -2.57 7.42 -35.16
C THR A 135 -1.21 6.84 -34.75
N VAL A 136 -0.73 7.23 -33.56
CA VAL A 136 0.44 6.62 -32.92
C VAL A 136 0.22 5.12 -32.67
N GLY A 137 -1.00 4.72 -32.34
CA GLY A 137 -1.38 3.32 -32.15
C GLY A 137 -1.25 2.50 -33.44
N ASP A 138 -1.72 3.05 -34.57
CA ASP A 138 -1.59 2.41 -35.88
C ASP A 138 -0.12 2.18 -36.24
N MET A 139 0.73 3.16 -35.93
CA MET A 139 2.17 3.07 -36.18
C MET A 139 2.85 2.02 -35.29
N ILE A 140 2.53 1.95 -33.99
CA ILE A 140 3.07 0.93 -33.08
C ILE A 140 2.72 -0.46 -33.61
N ALA A 141 1.44 -0.68 -33.95
CA ALA A 141 0.98 -1.96 -34.48
C ALA A 141 1.68 -2.31 -35.79
N ALA A 142 1.90 -1.33 -36.66
CA ALA A 142 2.60 -1.49 -37.93
C ALA A 142 4.06 -1.93 -37.75
N ILE A 143 4.82 -1.23 -36.91
CA ILE A 143 6.23 -1.54 -36.64
C ILE A 143 6.36 -2.90 -35.94
N GLN A 144 5.49 -3.18 -34.97
CA GLN A 144 5.46 -4.44 -34.24
C GLN A 144 5.19 -5.63 -35.19
N GLY A 145 4.24 -5.49 -36.10
CA GLY A 145 3.93 -6.52 -37.11
C GLY A 145 5.06 -6.72 -38.12
N ALA A 146 5.71 -5.63 -38.55
CA ALA A 146 6.84 -5.70 -39.47
C ALA A 146 8.06 -6.40 -38.85
N LEU A 147 8.40 -6.10 -37.59
CA LEU A 147 9.49 -6.76 -36.87
C LEU A 147 9.22 -8.26 -36.66
N SER A 148 7.97 -8.62 -36.33
CA SER A 148 7.57 -10.02 -36.20
C SER A 148 7.66 -10.79 -37.51
N SER A 149 7.21 -10.19 -38.62
CA SER A 149 7.32 -10.81 -39.95
C SER A 149 8.77 -10.89 -40.45
N ALA A 150 9.58 -9.88 -40.12
CA ALA A 150 11.01 -9.86 -40.45
C ALA A 150 11.80 -10.94 -39.71
N ALA A 151 11.37 -11.32 -38.50
CA ALA A 151 12.00 -12.37 -37.70
C ALA A 151 12.11 -13.70 -38.45
N GLY A 152 11.01 -14.15 -39.05
CA GLY A 152 10.97 -15.39 -39.82
C GLY A 152 11.77 -15.30 -41.13
N THR A 153 11.70 -14.15 -41.81
CA THR A 153 12.34 -13.95 -43.12
C THR A 153 13.87 -13.84 -43.00
N LEU A 154 14.36 -13.15 -41.97
CA LEU A 154 15.78 -12.94 -41.74
C LEU A 154 16.44 -14.06 -40.92
N GLY A 155 15.64 -15.02 -40.41
CA GLY A 155 16.15 -16.12 -39.58
C GLY A 155 16.57 -15.70 -38.17
N TYR A 156 15.96 -14.63 -37.65
CA TYR A 156 16.26 -14.08 -36.32
C TYR A 156 15.01 -14.06 -35.43
N PRO A 157 14.73 -15.16 -34.70
CA PRO A 157 13.52 -15.29 -33.88
C PRO A 157 13.37 -14.18 -32.82
N SER A 158 14.48 -13.63 -32.33
CA SER A 158 14.49 -12.57 -31.31
C SER A 158 13.79 -11.28 -31.77
N LEU A 159 13.68 -11.03 -33.09
CA LEU A 159 12.89 -9.91 -33.63
C LEU A 159 11.38 -10.09 -33.39
N ALA A 160 10.87 -11.31 -33.31
CA ALA A 160 9.44 -11.57 -33.09
C ALA A 160 8.99 -11.20 -31.68
N SER A 161 9.93 -11.21 -30.73
CA SER A 161 9.70 -10.86 -29.33
C SER A 161 9.92 -9.37 -29.05
N THR A 162 10.28 -8.57 -30.06
CA THR A 162 10.48 -7.12 -29.92
C THR A 162 9.21 -6.47 -29.37
N GLN A 163 9.32 -5.47 -28.51
CA GLN A 163 8.19 -4.64 -28.09
C GLN A 163 8.34 -3.23 -28.62
N VAL A 164 7.26 -2.66 -29.15
CA VAL A 164 7.19 -1.28 -29.62
C VAL A 164 6.26 -0.49 -28.71
N ARG A 165 6.74 0.65 -28.18
CA ARG A 165 5.97 1.55 -27.31
C ARG A 165 6.19 2.99 -27.71
N SER A 166 5.33 3.88 -27.23
CA SER A 166 5.46 5.32 -27.44
C SER A 166 5.48 6.09 -26.13
N CYS A 167 6.30 7.14 -26.05
CA CYS A 167 6.29 8.12 -24.97
C CYS A 167 6.50 9.54 -25.52
N LEU A 168 6.17 10.56 -24.73
CA LEU A 168 6.45 11.94 -25.12
C LEU A 168 7.91 12.27 -24.84
N SER A 169 8.56 12.99 -25.74
CA SER A 169 9.92 13.48 -25.54
C SER A 169 9.96 14.39 -24.30
N PRO A 170 10.87 14.17 -23.34
CA PRO A 170 11.05 15.09 -22.22
C PRO A 170 11.67 16.43 -22.68
N PHE A 171 12.22 16.47 -23.89
CA PHE A 171 12.79 17.66 -24.50
C PHE A 171 11.81 18.26 -25.50
N LEU A 172 11.57 19.57 -25.37
CA LEU A 172 10.85 20.34 -26.37
C LEU A 172 11.76 20.60 -27.57
N SER A 173 11.19 20.57 -28.77
CA SER A 173 11.87 21.07 -29.95
C SER A 173 12.14 22.58 -29.83
N SER A 174 13.02 23.12 -30.68
CA SER A 174 13.28 24.56 -30.75
C SER A 174 12.03 25.40 -31.10
N SER A 175 10.97 24.77 -31.61
CA SER A 175 9.65 25.36 -31.86
C SER A 175 8.65 25.16 -30.71
N GLY A 176 9.09 24.69 -29.53
CA GLY A 176 8.26 24.51 -28.33
C GLY A 176 7.29 23.33 -28.40
N THR A 177 7.40 22.47 -29.41
CA THR A 177 6.52 21.30 -29.58
C THR A 177 7.17 20.05 -29.00
N GLN A 178 6.43 19.29 -28.20
CA GLN A 178 6.85 18.01 -27.66
C GLN A 178 6.68 16.91 -28.71
N ALA A 179 7.77 16.23 -29.05
CA ALA A 179 7.76 15.17 -30.06
C ALA A 179 7.30 13.82 -29.47
N GLN A 180 6.62 12.99 -30.27
CA GLN A 180 6.33 11.61 -29.88
C GLN A 180 7.56 10.75 -30.20
N LEU A 181 8.08 10.07 -29.17
CA LEU A 181 9.14 9.08 -29.31
C LEU A 181 8.51 7.69 -29.40
N ILE A 182 8.99 6.89 -30.36
CA ILE A 182 8.69 5.47 -30.46
C ILE A 182 9.95 4.70 -30.07
N GLN A 183 9.83 3.82 -29.07
CA GLN A 183 10.92 2.98 -28.61
C GLN A 183 10.69 1.53 -29.07
N VAL A 184 11.72 0.98 -29.70
CA VAL A 184 11.80 -0.43 -30.10
C VAL A 184 12.72 -1.16 -29.13
N TRP A 185 12.17 -2.09 -28.36
CA TRP A 185 12.89 -2.88 -27.36
C TRP A 185 13.00 -4.34 -27.79
N VAL A 186 14.21 -4.82 -28.03
CA VAL A 186 14.46 -6.23 -28.35
C VAL A 186 14.88 -6.95 -27.06
N PRO A 187 14.12 -7.94 -26.57
CA PRO A 187 14.36 -8.57 -25.26
C PRO A 187 15.66 -9.37 -25.16
N ASP A 188 16.21 -9.80 -26.30
CA ASP A 188 17.46 -10.54 -26.36
C ASP A 188 18.64 -9.56 -26.44
N PRO A 189 19.44 -9.42 -25.37
CA PRO A 189 20.56 -8.48 -25.34
C PRO A 189 21.69 -8.87 -26.31
N GLY A 190 21.83 -10.15 -26.66
CA GLY A 190 22.79 -10.61 -27.66
C GLY A 190 22.38 -10.17 -29.06
N PHE A 191 21.07 -10.17 -29.34
CA PHE A 191 20.52 -9.79 -30.64
C PHE A 191 20.25 -8.29 -30.80
N ALA A 192 20.00 -7.56 -29.71
CA ALA A 192 19.66 -6.14 -29.76
C ALA A 192 20.74 -5.28 -30.43
N GLY A 193 22.01 -5.71 -30.36
CA GLY A 193 23.13 -5.09 -31.05
C GLY A 193 23.15 -5.28 -32.57
N TYR A 194 22.25 -6.10 -33.13
CA TYR A 194 22.19 -6.40 -34.57
C TYR A 194 21.07 -5.65 -35.29
N LEU A 195 20.09 -5.05 -34.60
CA LEU A 195 19.06 -4.25 -35.27
C LEU A 195 19.61 -2.88 -35.65
N VAL A 196 19.80 -2.64 -36.95
CA VAL A 196 20.44 -1.42 -37.46
C VAL A 196 19.42 -0.34 -37.76
N SER A 197 18.31 -0.66 -38.43
CA SER A 197 17.31 0.35 -38.77
C SER A 197 15.93 -0.23 -39.04
N VAL A 198 14.91 0.61 -38.82
CA VAL A 198 13.52 0.38 -39.22
C VAL A 198 13.07 1.63 -39.97
N VAL A 199 12.69 1.49 -41.23
CA VAL A 199 12.37 2.61 -42.12
C VAL A 199 11.04 2.36 -42.83
N ALA A 200 10.13 3.33 -42.82
CA ALA A 200 8.89 3.27 -43.60
C ALA A 200 9.10 3.69 -45.07
N ASN A 201 8.25 3.17 -45.94
CA ASN A 201 8.06 3.62 -47.30
C ASN A 201 6.61 4.11 -47.48
N PRO A 202 6.36 5.40 -47.78
CA PRO A 202 7.34 6.49 -47.95
C PRO A 202 7.99 6.89 -46.62
N THR A 203 9.23 7.39 -46.72
CA THR A 203 10.08 7.77 -45.57
C THR A 203 9.54 8.94 -44.76
N SER A 204 8.60 9.71 -45.30
CA SER A 204 8.01 10.89 -44.66
C SER A 204 7.30 10.64 -43.33
N LEU A 205 7.03 9.39 -42.95
CA LEU A 205 6.38 9.04 -41.68
C LEU A 205 7.38 8.91 -40.53
N PHE A 206 8.54 8.30 -40.77
CA PHE A 206 9.66 8.23 -39.83
C PHE A 206 10.94 7.81 -40.56
N THR A 207 12.05 8.48 -40.24
CA THR A 207 13.38 8.21 -40.82
C THR A 207 14.54 8.26 -39.83
N THR A 208 14.38 8.94 -38.70
CA THR A 208 15.51 9.26 -37.84
C THR A 208 15.79 8.16 -36.83
N GLN A 209 17.01 7.61 -36.93
CA GLN A 209 17.64 6.77 -35.94
C GLN A 209 18.41 7.66 -34.94
N SER A 210 17.97 7.71 -33.68
CA SER A 210 18.88 8.03 -32.58
C SER A 210 19.20 6.73 -31.83
N LEU A 211 20.46 6.31 -31.91
CA LEU A 211 21.00 5.18 -31.15
C LEU A 211 21.14 5.63 -29.69
N ASN A 212 20.27 5.14 -28.82
CA ASN A 212 20.49 5.24 -27.38
C ASN A 212 21.04 3.91 -26.88
N TYR A 213 22.11 3.98 -26.09
CA TYR A 213 22.72 2.83 -25.46
C TYR A 213 21.83 2.31 -24.33
N GLN A 214 21.13 1.21 -24.56
CA GLN A 214 20.64 0.38 -23.48
C GLN A 214 21.25 -1.01 -23.63
N ALA A 215 21.36 -1.76 -22.55
CA ALA A 215 21.36 -3.21 -22.58
C ALA A 215 20.54 -3.57 -21.36
N GLN A 216 19.36 -4.14 -21.56
CA GLN A 216 18.71 -4.89 -20.48
C GLN A 216 19.03 -6.35 -20.70
N GLN A 217 19.89 -6.89 -19.85
CA GLN A 217 19.74 -8.26 -19.41
C GLN A 217 18.70 -8.21 -18.28
N LEU A 218 17.46 -8.60 -18.58
CA LEU A 218 16.52 -8.99 -17.52
C LEU A 218 17.07 -10.28 -16.92
N LEU A 219 17.40 -10.24 -15.63
CA LEU A 219 17.71 -11.45 -14.87
C LEU A 219 16.51 -12.42 -14.94
N PRO A 220 16.74 -13.76 -14.95
CA PRO A 220 15.69 -14.72 -14.65
C PRO A 220 15.04 -14.37 -13.30
N PRO A 221 13.78 -14.72 -13.08
CA PRO A 221 12.96 -14.10 -12.05
C PRO A 221 13.53 -14.35 -10.66
N THR A 222 14.08 -13.31 -10.03
CA THR A 222 14.18 -13.26 -8.56
C THR A 222 12.80 -12.86 -8.03
N THR A 223 11.93 -13.87 -7.98
CA THR A 223 10.68 -13.98 -7.22
C THR A 223 9.62 -12.88 -7.23
N THR A 224 9.75 -11.68 -7.80
CA THR A 224 8.74 -10.59 -7.65
C THR A 224 7.93 -10.33 -8.94
N PRO A 225 6.61 -10.61 -9.03
CA PRO A 225 5.79 -9.92 -10.03
C PRO A 225 5.79 -8.41 -9.87
N ALA A 226 5.94 -7.71 -11.00
CA ALA A 226 5.69 -6.28 -11.10
C ALA A 226 4.26 -5.95 -10.68
N PRO A 227 4.01 -4.89 -9.88
CA PRO A 227 2.65 -4.42 -9.69
C PRO A 227 2.11 -3.95 -11.04
N LYS A 228 0.99 -4.56 -11.43
CA LYS A 228 0.28 -4.33 -12.69
C LYS A 228 -0.63 -3.07 -12.63
N TYR A 229 -0.40 -2.16 -11.69
CA TYR A 229 -1.17 -0.92 -11.53
C TYR A 229 -0.24 0.20 -10.99
N PRO A 230 -0.12 1.39 -11.62
CA PRO A 230 0.73 2.47 -11.13
C PRO A 230 -0.05 3.31 -10.11
N ASP A 231 -0.08 2.87 -8.85
CA ASP A 231 -1.00 3.35 -7.81
C ASP A 231 -0.63 4.72 -7.19
N GLY A 232 -0.02 5.62 -7.96
CA GLY A 232 0.36 6.96 -7.49
C GLY A 232 1.54 6.96 -6.50
N LEU A 233 1.80 8.12 -5.88
CA LEU A 233 2.75 8.23 -4.77
C LEU A 233 2.12 7.68 -3.48
N PRO A 234 2.91 7.16 -2.53
CA PRO A 234 2.39 6.82 -1.21
C PRO A 234 1.65 8.01 -0.59
N PRO A 235 0.45 7.79 0.00
CA PRO A 235 -0.34 8.88 0.56
C PRO A 235 0.38 9.52 1.75
N THR A 236 0.34 10.85 1.83
CA THR A 236 0.76 11.61 3.01
C THR A 236 -0.32 11.60 4.09
N GLY A 237 0.01 12.09 5.29
CA GLY A 237 -0.99 12.23 6.36
C GLY A 237 -2.16 13.13 5.97
N PHE A 238 -1.89 14.17 5.16
CA PHE A 238 -2.93 15.07 4.64
C PHE A 238 -3.81 14.41 3.57
N ASP A 239 -3.24 13.53 2.74
CA ASP A 239 -4.03 12.77 1.75
C ASP A 239 -5.00 11.81 2.46
N ILE A 240 -4.57 11.18 3.57
CA ILE A 240 -5.44 10.37 4.41
C ILE A 240 -6.50 11.22 5.10
N ALA A 241 -6.13 12.36 5.69
CA ALA A 241 -7.08 13.23 6.37
C ALA A 241 -8.15 13.77 5.41
N GLY A 242 -7.75 14.14 4.19
CA GLY A 242 -8.64 14.60 3.14
C GLY A 242 -9.48 15.82 3.51
N ASN A 243 -10.60 15.97 2.82
CA ASN A 243 -11.55 17.07 3.00
C ASN A 243 -12.98 16.54 2.90
N SER A 244 -13.80 16.86 3.90
CA SER A 244 -15.19 16.40 4.01
C SER A 244 -16.11 16.95 2.93
N THR A 245 -15.96 18.22 2.56
CA THR A 245 -16.76 18.86 1.50
C THR A 245 -16.47 18.22 0.15
N ASN A 246 -15.20 17.92 -0.13
CA ASN A 246 -14.79 17.29 -1.38
C ASN A 246 -14.86 15.75 -1.35
N ARG A 247 -15.26 15.14 -0.22
CA ARG A 247 -15.30 13.68 0.00
C ARG A 247 -14.00 12.96 -0.43
N SER A 248 -12.87 13.54 -0.03
CA SER A 248 -11.53 13.01 -0.33
C SER A 248 -10.89 12.39 0.91
N GLY A 249 -9.83 11.59 0.71
CA GLY A 249 -9.15 10.89 1.80
C GLY A 249 -10.11 9.98 2.56
N ILE A 250 -10.08 10.04 3.89
CA ILE A 250 -10.95 9.24 4.76
C ILE A 250 -12.44 9.56 4.58
N TYR A 251 -12.79 10.80 4.21
CA TYR A 251 -14.18 11.20 3.95
C TYR A 251 -14.75 10.61 2.65
N SER A 252 -13.93 9.96 1.81
CA SER A 252 -14.45 9.15 0.70
C SER A 252 -15.34 8.00 1.20
N LEU A 253 -15.13 7.55 2.44
CA LEU A 253 -15.95 6.54 3.11
C LEU A 253 -17.36 7.04 3.46
N ASP A 254 -17.67 8.33 3.30
CA ASP A 254 -19.04 8.84 3.47
C ASP A 254 -20.01 8.28 2.43
N ALA A 255 -19.49 7.71 1.33
CA ALA A 255 -20.27 6.95 0.38
C ALA A 255 -20.80 5.62 0.96
N MET A 256 -20.17 5.10 2.02
CA MET A 256 -20.57 3.85 2.68
C MET A 256 -21.60 4.14 3.76
N GLN A 257 -22.69 3.36 3.78
CA GLN A 257 -23.74 3.50 4.79
C GLN A 257 -23.20 3.22 6.20
N ILE A 258 -22.41 2.17 6.36
CA ILE A 258 -21.87 1.72 7.64
C ILE A 258 -20.36 1.58 7.54
N VAL A 259 -19.66 2.09 8.55
CA VAL A 259 -18.24 1.88 8.78
C VAL A 259 -18.09 1.43 10.24
N ASN A 260 -17.59 0.22 10.47
CA ASN A 260 -17.48 -0.37 11.81
C ASN A 260 -16.04 -0.38 12.34
N LEU A 261 -15.07 -0.61 11.44
CA LEU A 261 -13.64 -0.62 11.72
C LEU A 261 -12.92 0.28 10.73
N ILE A 262 -11.94 1.04 11.21
CA ILE A 262 -11.09 1.88 10.38
C ILE A 262 -9.63 1.65 10.77
N LEU A 263 -8.77 1.55 9.77
CA LEU A 263 -7.34 1.39 9.92
C LEU A 263 -6.63 1.99 8.71
N VAL A 264 -5.37 2.38 8.90
CA VAL A 264 -4.50 2.89 7.84
C VAL A 264 -3.18 2.13 7.93
N PRO A 265 -3.07 0.94 7.30
CA PRO A 265 -1.89 0.07 7.46
C PRO A 265 -0.54 0.76 7.20
N ASP A 266 -0.48 1.61 6.18
CA ASP A 266 0.76 2.30 5.80
C ASP A 266 1.15 3.43 6.75
N MET A 267 0.29 3.81 7.70
CA MET A 267 0.59 4.87 8.68
C MET A 267 1.84 4.54 9.50
N ALA A 268 2.11 3.25 9.75
CA ALA A 268 3.30 2.79 10.45
C ALA A 268 4.60 3.25 9.77
N SER A 269 4.59 3.39 8.44
CA SER A 269 5.77 3.78 7.64
C SER A 269 5.95 5.30 7.49
N MET A 270 4.98 6.10 7.95
CA MET A 270 5.00 7.55 7.80
C MET A 270 6.01 8.22 8.74
N ASN A 271 6.52 9.39 8.33
CA ASN A 271 7.25 10.26 9.24
C ASN A 271 6.33 10.79 10.36
N THR A 272 6.91 11.30 11.44
CA THR A 272 6.17 11.73 12.65
C THR A 272 5.01 12.69 12.36
N SER A 273 5.21 13.67 11.47
CA SER A 273 4.17 14.65 11.16
C SER A 273 2.99 14.01 10.42
N ASN A 274 3.29 13.24 9.37
CA ASN A 274 2.27 12.55 8.59
C ASN A 274 1.53 11.49 9.43
N TYR A 275 2.25 10.78 10.29
CA TYR A 275 1.69 9.82 11.23
C TYR A 275 0.66 10.49 12.15
N LEU A 276 1.02 11.60 12.80
CA LEU A 276 0.13 12.29 13.74
C LEU A 276 -1.13 12.81 13.04
N THR A 277 -0.98 13.41 11.85
CA THR A 277 -2.11 13.86 11.03
C THR A 277 -3.03 12.71 10.66
N SER A 278 -2.46 11.60 10.16
CA SER A 278 -3.21 10.41 9.74
C SER A 278 -3.95 9.75 10.92
N ALA A 279 -3.27 9.54 12.05
CA ALA A 279 -3.85 8.94 13.25
C ALA A 279 -4.98 9.78 13.84
N THR A 280 -4.79 11.09 13.94
CA THR A 280 -5.80 12.02 14.45
C THR A 280 -7.03 12.05 13.54
N ALA A 281 -6.83 12.14 12.21
CA ALA A 281 -7.95 12.12 11.27
C ALA A 281 -8.70 10.78 11.30
N THR A 282 -7.97 9.67 11.37
CA THR A 282 -8.54 8.32 11.49
C THR A 282 -9.41 8.19 12.73
N LEU A 283 -8.93 8.65 13.87
CA LEU A 283 -9.65 8.59 15.13
C LEU A 283 -10.90 9.47 15.12
N ASN A 284 -10.77 10.72 14.67
CA ASN A 284 -11.89 11.65 14.61
C ASN A 284 -13.00 11.13 13.69
N TYR A 285 -12.62 10.60 12.53
CA TYR A 285 -13.58 9.99 11.61
C TYR A 285 -14.24 8.74 12.22
N ALA A 286 -13.48 7.92 12.96
CA ALA A 286 -14.04 6.77 13.66
C ALA A 286 -15.10 7.17 14.68
N ILE A 287 -14.84 8.19 15.50
CA ILE A 287 -15.84 8.71 16.45
C ILE A 287 -17.08 9.21 15.71
N GLN A 288 -16.90 10.03 14.67
CA GLN A 288 -17.99 10.60 13.88
C GLN A 288 -18.90 9.52 13.29
N ARG A 289 -18.31 8.42 12.82
CA ARG A 289 -19.04 7.30 12.21
C ARG A 289 -19.46 6.23 13.21
N LYS A 290 -19.19 6.40 14.52
CA LYS A 290 -19.39 5.35 15.55
C LYS A 290 -18.66 4.04 15.21
N ALA A 291 -17.48 4.16 14.62
CA ALA A 291 -16.57 3.08 14.28
C ALA A 291 -15.46 2.95 15.33
N PHE A 292 -14.70 1.85 15.26
CA PHE A 292 -13.54 1.61 16.09
C PHE A 292 -12.25 1.63 15.26
N ALA A 293 -11.24 2.37 15.70
CA ALA A 293 -9.97 2.50 14.99
C ALA A 293 -8.93 1.48 15.47
N ILE A 294 -8.19 0.88 14.54
CA ILE A 294 -6.98 0.11 14.85
C ILE A 294 -5.78 0.90 14.31
N LEU A 295 -5.03 1.52 15.22
CA LEU A 295 -3.90 2.40 14.88
C LEU A 295 -2.59 1.64 15.01
N ASP A 296 -1.83 1.59 13.92
CA ASP A 296 -0.51 0.96 13.94
C ASP A 296 0.53 1.87 14.56
N MET A 297 1.44 1.30 15.36
CA MET A 297 2.58 2.06 15.88
C MET A 297 3.62 2.31 14.76
N PRO A 298 4.33 3.45 14.78
CA PRO A 298 5.40 3.73 13.82
C PRO A 298 6.44 2.61 13.78
N LEU A 299 6.97 2.29 12.60
CA LEU A 299 8.02 1.27 12.41
C LEU A 299 9.33 1.62 13.12
N THR A 300 9.50 2.86 13.57
CA THR A 300 10.61 3.31 14.40
C THR A 300 10.54 2.79 15.85
N VAL A 301 9.39 2.26 16.28
CA VAL A 301 9.21 1.66 17.61
C VAL A 301 9.68 0.20 17.58
N THR A 302 10.92 -0.03 17.98
CA THR A 302 11.60 -1.33 17.85
C THR A 302 11.94 -2.00 19.19
N SER A 303 11.66 -1.34 20.31
CA SER A 303 11.95 -1.84 21.66
C SER A 303 10.83 -1.51 22.66
N THR A 304 10.76 -2.26 23.75
CA THR A 304 9.85 -2.01 24.88
C THR A 304 9.95 -0.56 25.38
N THR A 305 11.17 -0.03 25.52
CA THR A 305 11.39 1.36 25.95
C THR A 305 10.79 2.37 24.97
N SER A 306 11.01 2.19 23.66
CA SER A 306 10.41 3.06 22.65
C SER A 306 8.87 2.93 22.60
N ALA A 307 8.33 1.75 22.89
CA ALA A 307 6.89 1.53 22.94
C ALA A 307 6.24 2.24 24.14
N VAL A 308 6.87 2.16 25.31
CA VAL A 308 6.46 2.94 26.50
C VAL A 308 6.53 4.44 26.23
N ALA A 309 7.61 4.92 25.60
CA ALA A 309 7.77 6.33 25.25
C ALA A 309 6.66 6.80 24.29
N TRP A 310 6.31 6.00 23.28
CA TRP A 310 5.18 6.30 22.40
C TRP A 310 3.86 6.32 23.19
N ALA A 311 3.59 5.31 24.03
CA ALA A 311 2.32 5.17 24.76
C ALA A 311 2.04 6.36 25.70
N THR A 312 3.10 6.94 26.26
CA THR A 312 3.01 8.03 27.24
C THR A 312 2.98 9.41 26.60
N SER A 313 3.53 9.57 25.40
CA SER A 313 3.66 10.88 24.75
C SER A 313 2.67 11.11 23.60
N THR A 314 2.26 10.05 22.91
CA THR A 314 1.57 10.18 21.62
C THR A 314 0.05 10.08 21.73
N PRO A 315 -0.56 9.07 22.38
CA PRO A 315 -2.02 8.94 22.48
C PRO A 315 -2.75 10.18 23.03
N GLY A 316 -2.15 10.87 24.01
CA GLY A 316 -2.72 12.09 24.60
C GLY A 316 -2.88 13.25 23.60
N THR A 317 -2.18 13.21 22.47
CA THR A 317 -2.29 14.22 21.40
C THR A 317 -3.49 13.99 20.47
N PHE A 318 -4.10 12.79 20.49
CA PHE A 318 -5.22 12.44 19.61
C PHE A 318 -6.59 12.90 20.18
N GLY A 319 -6.64 13.36 21.43
CA GLY A 319 -7.87 13.80 22.10
C GLY A 319 -8.67 12.67 22.76
N THR A 320 -9.90 12.97 23.16
CA THR A 320 -10.78 12.04 23.92
C THR A 320 -11.25 10.83 23.11
N GLY A 321 -11.04 10.83 21.80
CA GLY A 321 -11.39 9.74 20.89
C GLY A 321 -10.72 8.41 21.17
N ILE A 322 -9.63 8.41 21.96
CA ILE A 322 -8.80 7.24 22.25
C ILE A 322 -9.56 6.07 22.89
N ILE A 323 -10.73 6.34 23.47
CA ILE A 323 -11.67 5.29 23.95
C ILE A 323 -12.14 4.37 22.83
N SER A 324 -12.15 4.83 21.57
CA SER A 324 -12.60 4.10 20.38
C SER A 324 -11.43 3.66 19.49
N ALA A 325 -10.25 3.49 20.07
CA ALA A 325 -9.07 3.02 19.35
C ALA A 325 -8.28 1.97 20.13
N ALA A 326 -7.58 1.10 19.40
CA ALA A 326 -6.59 0.18 19.95
C ALA A 326 -5.32 0.24 19.11
N THR A 327 -4.20 -0.08 19.75
CA THR A 327 -2.92 -0.28 19.09
C THR A 327 -2.33 -1.63 19.49
N TYR A 328 -1.43 -2.15 18.66
CA TYR A 328 -0.80 -3.45 18.84
C TYR A 328 0.70 -3.34 18.60
N TRP A 329 1.47 -4.02 19.45
CA TRP A 329 2.93 -4.09 19.34
C TRP A 329 3.41 -5.44 19.84
N PRO A 330 4.46 -6.04 19.25
CA PRO A 330 5.30 -5.55 18.16
C PRO A 330 4.68 -5.65 16.76
N GLN A 331 5.40 -5.11 15.78
CA GLN A 331 5.08 -5.20 14.36
C GLN A 331 5.13 -6.65 13.90
N ILE A 332 4.33 -6.95 12.89
CA ILE A 332 4.25 -8.29 12.30
C ILE A 332 5.21 -8.40 11.12
N GLN A 333 5.70 -9.61 10.88
CA GLN A 333 6.52 -9.92 9.71
C GLN A 333 5.86 -11.04 8.90
N ILE A 334 5.49 -10.69 7.67
CA ILE A 334 4.77 -11.57 6.75
C ILE A 334 5.64 -11.89 5.53
N PRO A 335 5.44 -13.06 4.89
CA PRO A 335 6.10 -13.35 3.62
C PRO A 335 5.56 -12.46 2.52
N THR A 336 6.43 -12.06 1.60
CA THR A 336 6.01 -11.45 0.34
C THR A 336 6.07 -12.50 -0.76
N PRO A 337 5.22 -12.44 -1.81
CA PRO A 337 5.25 -13.42 -2.90
C PRO A 337 6.53 -13.36 -3.76
N PHE A 338 7.49 -12.53 -3.34
CA PHE A 338 8.18 -11.53 -4.14
C PHE A 338 9.65 -11.42 -3.72
N SER A 339 9.90 -11.66 -2.44
CA SER A 339 11.21 -11.76 -1.81
C SER A 339 11.18 -12.86 -0.75
N THR A 340 12.32 -13.49 -0.51
CA THR A 340 12.52 -14.40 0.64
C THR A 340 12.66 -13.63 1.96
N GLN A 341 12.87 -12.31 1.91
CA GLN A 341 12.88 -11.44 3.07
C GLN A 341 11.46 -11.12 3.54
N LEU A 342 11.22 -11.22 4.84
CA LEU A 342 9.93 -10.87 5.43
C LEU A 342 9.72 -9.36 5.46
N LEU A 343 8.50 -8.97 5.11
CA LEU A 343 8.08 -7.58 5.14
C LEU A 343 7.55 -7.25 6.53
N THR A 344 8.15 -6.24 7.17
CA THR A 344 7.68 -5.72 8.46
C THR A 344 6.58 -4.70 8.25
N LEU A 345 5.43 -4.92 8.87
CA LEU A 345 4.25 -4.07 8.74
C LEU A 345 3.61 -3.81 10.11
N GLY A 346 2.75 -2.80 10.13
CA GLY A 346 1.76 -2.66 11.21
C GLY A 346 0.85 -3.88 11.31
N GLY A 347 0.29 -4.10 12.50
CA GLY A 347 -0.58 -5.23 12.79
C GLY A 347 -2.04 -5.02 12.38
N SER A 348 -2.46 -3.79 12.10
CA SER A 348 -3.87 -3.39 12.01
C SER A 348 -4.68 -4.24 11.04
N GLY A 349 -4.14 -4.52 9.84
CA GLY A 349 -4.82 -5.36 8.85
C GLY A 349 -5.05 -6.79 9.32
N THR A 350 -4.05 -7.40 9.97
CA THR A 350 -4.17 -8.74 10.56
C THR A 350 -5.17 -8.73 11.71
N LEU A 351 -5.11 -7.71 12.57
CA LEU A 351 -6.00 -7.60 13.73
C LEU A 351 -7.45 -7.30 13.33
N ALA A 352 -7.69 -6.59 12.22
CA ALA A 352 -9.03 -6.45 11.64
C ALA A 352 -9.60 -7.82 11.25
N GLY A 353 -8.77 -8.71 10.70
CA GLY A 353 -9.15 -10.11 10.44
C GLY A 353 -9.46 -10.89 11.72
N VAL A 354 -8.65 -10.73 12.77
CA VAL A 354 -8.91 -11.34 14.09
C VAL A 354 -10.21 -10.84 14.70
N TYR A 355 -10.52 -9.55 14.55
CA TYR A 355 -11.77 -8.96 15.03
C TYR A 355 -12.94 -9.59 14.29
N ALA A 356 -12.91 -9.61 12.96
CA ALA A 356 -13.96 -10.22 12.15
C ALA A 356 -14.17 -11.71 12.49
N LEU A 357 -13.09 -12.48 12.65
CA LEU A 357 -13.15 -13.89 13.04
C LEU A 357 -13.78 -14.07 14.43
N THR A 358 -13.40 -13.21 15.38
CA THR A 358 -13.97 -13.26 16.75
C THR A 358 -15.45 -12.92 16.74
N ASP A 359 -15.82 -11.86 16.02
CA ASP A 359 -17.21 -11.39 15.95
C ASP A 359 -18.12 -12.45 15.33
N VAL A 360 -17.70 -13.09 14.23
CA VAL A 360 -18.49 -14.14 13.56
C VAL A 360 -18.67 -15.36 14.47
N ASN A 361 -17.64 -15.77 15.19
CA ASN A 361 -17.68 -16.99 15.98
C ASN A 361 -18.29 -16.82 17.37
N ARG A 362 -18.12 -15.63 17.99
CA ARG A 362 -18.36 -15.42 19.42
C ARG A 362 -19.08 -14.10 19.74
N GLY A 363 -19.37 -13.28 18.74
CA GLY A 363 -20.00 -11.97 18.90
C GLY A 363 -19.01 -10.87 19.29
N VAL A 364 -19.41 -9.62 19.04
CA VAL A 364 -18.58 -8.41 19.26
C VAL A 364 -18.21 -8.17 20.73
N TRP A 365 -18.98 -8.75 21.66
CA TRP A 365 -18.74 -8.69 23.10
C TRP A 365 -17.60 -9.61 23.57
N LYS A 366 -17.08 -10.50 22.71
CA LYS A 366 -15.89 -11.30 23.03
C LYS A 366 -14.61 -10.51 22.70
N ALA A 367 -13.70 -10.44 23.67
CA ALA A 367 -12.38 -9.87 23.45
C ALA A 367 -11.62 -10.59 22.31
N PRO A 368 -11.09 -9.88 21.30
CA PRO A 368 -10.33 -10.44 20.17
C PRO A 368 -8.87 -10.72 20.56
N ALA A 369 -8.69 -11.45 21.65
CA ALA A 369 -7.39 -11.78 22.24
C ALA A 369 -7.42 -13.16 22.93
N GLY A 370 -6.22 -13.67 23.23
CA GLY A 370 -5.97 -14.96 23.85
C GLY A 370 -5.66 -16.05 22.83
N ILE A 371 -5.68 -17.31 23.27
CA ILE A 371 -5.34 -18.48 22.44
C ILE A 371 -6.27 -18.68 21.24
N THR A 372 -7.44 -18.05 21.24
CA THR A 372 -8.42 -18.10 20.14
C THR A 372 -8.26 -16.93 19.15
N ALA A 373 -7.19 -16.14 19.26
CA ALA A 373 -6.92 -14.98 18.42
C ALA A 373 -5.59 -15.14 17.65
N PRO A 374 -5.46 -16.14 16.76
CA PRO A 374 -4.24 -16.39 16.01
C PRO A 374 -3.98 -15.31 14.95
N LEU A 375 -2.72 -14.97 14.77
CA LEU A 375 -2.25 -14.03 13.74
C LEU A 375 -1.95 -14.79 12.45
N ALA A 376 -3.01 -15.24 11.77
CA ALA A 376 -2.89 -16.03 10.55
C ALA A 376 -2.05 -15.32 9.48
N GLY A 377 -1.09 -16.05 8.89
CA GLY A 377 -0.18 -15.52 7.86
C GLY A 377 1.02 -14.74 8.39
N VAL A 378 1.08 -14.46 9.70
CA VAL A 378 2.26 -13.86 10.35
C VAL A 378 3.27 -14.96 10.65
N GLN A 379 4.45 -14.84 10.06
CA GLN A 379 5.53 -15.81 10.28
C GLN A 379 6.30 -15.53 11.57
N GLN A 380 6.58 -14.26 11.83
CA GLN A 380 7.25 -13.86 13.06
C GLN A 380 6.86 -12.46 13.48
N LEU A 381 7.17 -12.14 14.73
CA LEU A 381 7.03 -10.81 15.30
C LEU A 381 8.39 -10.10 15.26
N SER A 382 8.40 -8.78 15.06
CA SER A 382 9.64 -8.00 14.99
C SER A 382 10.40 -7.95 16.32
N TYR A 383 9.72 -8.26 17.42
CA TYR A 383 10.28 -8.34 18.77
C TYR A 383 9.69 -9.54 19.51
N VAL A 384 10.49 -10.21 20.34
CA VAL A 384 9.99 -11.28 21.21
C VAL A 384 9.98 -10.76 22.64
N MET A 385 8.78 -10.45 23.15
CA MET A 385 8.61 -9.90 24.50
C MET A 385 8.40 -10.97 25.57
N ASN A 386 8.91 -10.70 26.77
CA ASN A 386 8.63 -11.48 27.96
C ASN A 386 7.39 -10.94 28.73
N ASP A 387 6.99 -11.66 29.78
CA ASP A 387 5.79 -11.34 30.57
C ASP A 387 5.93 -10.01 31.34
N GLN A 388 7.14 -9.67 31.79
CA GLN A 388 7.40 -8.43 32.52
C GLN A 388 7.25 -7.22 31.59
N GLU A 389 7.77 -7.30 30.36
CA GLU A 389 7.63 -6.25 29.34
C GLU A 389 6.18 -6.07 28.93
N ASN A 390 5.45 -7.16 28.71
CA ASN A 390 4.00 -7.10 28.49
C ASN A 390 3.27 -6.45 29.67
N GLY A 391 3.67 -6.78 30.91
CA GLY A 391 3.13 -6.19 32.14
C GLY A 391 3.36 -4.68 32.25
N GLN A 392 4.39 -4.13 31.59
CA GLN A 392 4.64 -2.69 31.50
C GLN A 392 3.79 -2.01 30.43
N LEU A 393 3.59 -2.66 29.29
CA LEU A 393 2.87 -2.10 28.13
C LEU A 393 1.35 -2.15 28.28
N ASN A 394 0.82 -3.24 28.85
CA ASN A 394 -0.62 -3.46 28.94
C ASN A 394 -1.35 -2.35 29.74
N PRO A 395 -0.85 -1.88 30.91
CA PRO A 395 -1.43 -0.73 31.63
C PRO A 395 -1.51 0.55 30.80
N LEU A 396 -0.64 0.71 29.80
CA LEU A 396 -0.58 1.87 28.93
C LEU A 396 -1.49 1.74 27.69
N GLY A 397 -2.32 0.71 27.62
CA GLY A 397 -3.23 0.49 26.48
C GLY A 397 -2.55 -0.05 25.21
N ILE A 398 -1.30 -0.52 25.31
CA ILE A 398 -0.63 -1.23 24.21
C ILE A 398 -0.93 -2.72 24.33
N ASN A 399 -1.57 -3.27 23.30
CA ASN A 399 -1.88 -4.69 23.24
C ASN A 399 -0.71 -5.48 22.67
N ALA A 400 -0.22 -6.45 23.45
CA ALA A 400 0.88 -7.29 23.05
C ALA A 400 0.49 -8.27 21.92
N LEU A 401 1.35 -8.41 20.92
CA LEU A 401 1.38 -9.58 20.05
C LEU A 401 2.47 -10.52 20.57
N ARG A 402 2.16 -11.81 20.72
CA ARG A 402 3.07 -12.76 21.36
C ARG A 402 3.15 -14.08 20.62
N THR A 403 4.31 -14.70 20.67
CA THR A 403 4.54 -16.06 20.20
C THR A 403 4.59 -17.00 21.39
N PHE A 404 3.75 -18.04 21.40
CA PHE A 404 3.82 -19.12 22.37
C PHE A 404 4.14 -20.45 21.68
N PRO A 405 4.93 -21.34 22.30
CA PRO A 405 5.32 -22.61 21.66
C PRO A 405 4.16 -23.47 21.16
N THR A 406 3.01 -23.44 21.85
CA THR A 406 1.83 -24.26 21.51
C THR A 406 0.83 -23.56 20.60
N TYR A 407 0.76 -22.23 20.65
CA TYR A 407 -0.31 -21.44 20.02
C TYR A 407 0.20 -20.53 18.91
N ASP A 408 1.51 -20.54 18.64
CA ASP A 408 2.18 -19.68 17.67
C ASP A 408 1.94 -18.18 17.97
N ASN A 409 1.99 -17.33 16.95
CA ASN A 409 1.73 -15.89 17.00
C ASN A 409 0.25 -15.62 17.29
N ILE A 410 -0.05 -14.99 18.43
CA ILE A 410 -1.41 -14.64 18.88
C ILE A 410 -1.51 -13.20 19.37
N SER A 411 -2.72 -12.64 19.31
CA SER A 411 -3.04 -11.37 19.97
C SER A 411 -3.25 -11.60 21.47
N TRP A 412 -2.50 -10.89 22.31
CA TRP A 412 -2.43 -11.08 23.77
C TRP A 412 -2.75 -9.79 24.54
N GLY A 413 -3.71 -9.01 24.04
CA GLY A 413 -4.25 -7.82 24.72
C GLY A 413 -5.55 -7.35 24.08
N ALA A 414 -6.47 -6.82 24.89
CA ALA A 414 -7.77 -6.33 24.43
C ALA A 414 -8.18 -4.99 25.07
N ARG A 415 -7.22 -4.10 25.27
CA ARG A 415 -7.39 -2.76 25.84
C ARG A 415 -7.45 -1.67 24.78
N THR A 416 -8.21 -0.62 25.06
CA THR A 416 -8.26 0.59 24.25
C THR A 416 -7.08 1.49 24.60
N LEU A 417 -6.80 2.49 23.75
CA LEU A 417 -5.79 3.52 24.02
C LEU A 417 -6.14 4.38 25.24
N ALA A 418 -7.40 4.39 25.67
CA ALA A 418 -7.83 5.07 26.89
C ALA A 418 -7.45 4.32 28.18
N SER A 419 -6.95 3.08 28.11
CA SER A 419 -6.70 2.26 29.30
C SER A 419 -5.73 2.87 30.32
N ALA A 420 -4.88 3.82 29.91
CA ALA A 420 -3.98 4.51 30.83
C ALA A 420 -4.70 5.59 31.67
N ASN A 421 -5.88 6.04 31.23
CA ASN A 421 -6.65 7.08 31.89
C ASN A 421 -7.70 6.47 32.83
N VAL A 422 -7.55 6.73 34.13
CA VAL A 422 -8.48 6.23 35.17
C VAL A 422 -9.89 6.80 34.99
N ALA A 423 -10.03 8.00 34.40
CA ALA A 423 -11.35 8.60 34.13
C ALA A 423 -12.16 7.84 33.06
N ASP A 424 -11.50 6.98 32.25
CA ASP A 424 -12.11 6.24 31.15
C ASP A 424 -12.23 4.73 31.45
N ASP A 425 -12.24 4.31 32.72
CA ASP A 425 -12.19 2.89 33.12
C ASP A 425 -13.36 2.04 32.55
N ASP A 426 -14.52 2.67 32.32
CA ASP A 426 -15.66 2.01 31.68
C ASP A 426 -15.39 1.63 30.21
N TRP A 427 -14.49 2.35 29.54
CA TRP A 427 -14.11 2.16 28.14
C TRP A 427 -12.74 1.50 27.97
N LYS A 428 -12.20 0.92 29.05
CA LYS A 428 -10.89 0.28 29.06
C LYS A 428 -10.75 -0.87 28.05
N TYR A 429 -11.82 -1.63 27.81
CA TYR A 429 -11.77 -2.85 27.00
C TYR A 429 -12.36 -2.68 25.61
N ILE A 430 -11.67 -3.24 24.61
CA ILE A 430 -12.06 -3.24 23.20
C ILE A 430 -13.45 -3.85 23.03
N SER A 431 -13.73 -5.00 23.65
CA SER A 431 -15.03 -5.68 23.51
C SER A 431 -16.18 -4.87 24.08
N VAL A 432 -15.95 -4.17 25.20
CA VAL A 432 -16.96 -3.31 25.83
C VAL A 432 -17.28 -2.13 24.92
N ARG A 433 -16.25 -1.40 24.46
CA ARG A 433 -16.47 -0.25 23.57
C ARG A 433 -17.10 -0.65 22.25
N ARG A 434 -16.63 -1.73 21.62
CA ARG A 434 -17.18 -2.21 20.34
C ARG A 434 -18.62 -2.70 20.48
N LEU A 435 -18.98 -3.33 21.59
CA LEU A 435 -20.37 -3.66 21.89
C LEU A 435 -21.24 -2.39 21.95
N THR A 436 -20.80 -1.36 22.67
CA THR A 436 -21.53 -0.08 22.74
C THR A 436 -21.74 0.55 21.37
N LEU A 437 -20.67 0.63 20.57
CA LEU A 437 -20.74 1.18 19.21
C LEU A 437 -21.72 0.37 18.32
N TYR A 438 -21.69 -0.97 18.45
CA TYR A 438 -22.62 -1.85 17.74
C TYR A 438 -24.08 -1.61 18.16
N LEU A 439 -24.36 -1.48 19.46
CA LEU A 439 -25.70 -1.17 19.96
C LEU A 439 -26.16 0.20 19.44
N GLU A 440 -25.35 1.23 19.59
CA GLU A 440 -25.69 2.59 19.14
C GLU A 440 -25.98 2.63 17.64
N GLN A 441 -25.12 2.06 16.79
CA GLN A 441 -25.34 2.06 15.34
C GLN A 441 -26.59 1.27 14.95
N SER A 442 -26.80 0.10 15.53
CA SER A 442 -27.95 -0.76 15.22
C SER A 442 -29.27 -0.11 15.63
N LEU A 443 -29.30 0.55 16.79
CA LEU A 443 -30.49 1.23 17.29
C LEU A 443 -30.81 2.48 16.47
N ILE A 444 -29.81 3.28 16.11
CA ILE A 444 -30.01 4.45 15.22
C ILE A 444 -30.61 4.03 13.88
N GLN A 445 -30.16 2.92 13.31
CA GLN A 445 -30.72 2.40 12.06
C GLN A 445 -32.11 1.79 12.24
N GLY A 446 -32.32 1.01 13.30
CA GLY A 446 -33.58 0.32 13.57
C GLY A 446 -34.72 1.24 14.01
N LEU A 447 -34.42 2.42 14.55
CA LEU A 447 -35.40 3.38 15.06
C LEU A 447 -35.68 4.55 14.11
N GLN A 448 -35.24 4.50 12.84
CA GLN A 448 -35.51 5.57 11.88
C GLN A 448 -37.00 5.84 11.64
N TRP A 449 -37.85 4.83 11.81
CA TRP A 449 -39.31 4.95 11.66
C TRP A 449 -39.97 5.84 12.72
N VAL A 450 -39.29 6.11 13.84
CA VAL A 450 -39.81 6.95 14.93
C VAL A 450 -39.93 8.42 14.49
N VAL A 451 -39.11 8.84 13.52
CA VAL A 451 -39.09 10.22 13.06
C VAL A 451 -40.41 10.55 12.36
N PHE A 452 -41.05 11.64 12.78
CA PHE A 452 -42.36 12.13 12.32
C PHE A 452 -43.59 11.34 12.82
N GLU A 453 -43.43 10.40 13.74
CA GLU A 453 -44.58 9.79 14.44
C GLU A 453 -45.11 10.72 15.54
N PRO A 454 -46.39 10.59 15.93
CA PRO A 454 -46.95 11.32 17.07
C PRO A 454 -46.18 11.02 18.36
N ASN A 455 -45.63 12.05 19.01
CA ASN A 455 -44.87 11.91 20.26
C ASN A 455 -45.81 11.68 21.46
N ASP A 456 -46.26 10.44 21.63
CA ASP A 456 -47.18 10.03 22.70
C ASP A 456 -46.78 8.71 23.38
N ALA A 457 -47.52 8.33 24.40
CA ALA A 457 -47.27 7.10 25.16
C ALA A 457 -47.35 5.82 24.31
N ALA A 458 -48.10 5.82 23.20
CA ALA A 458 -48.19 4.68 22.31
C ALA A 458 -46.90 4.52 21.49
N LEU A 459 -46.35 5.62 20.95
CA LEU A 459 -45.04 5.63 20.30
C LEU A 459 -43.96 5.13 21.26
N TRP A 460 -43.93 5.66 22.48
CA TRP A 460 -42.94 5.26 23.49
C TRP A 460 -43.03 3.76 23.81
N ALA A 461 -44.24 3.19 23.88
CA ALA A 461 -44.43 1.75 24.09
C ALA A 461 -43.91 0.92 22.91
N GLN A 462 -44.12 1.37 21.68
CA GLN A 462 -43.60 0.70 20.47
C GLN A 462 -42.07 0.75 20.41
N ILE A 463 -41.46 1.89 20.78
CA ILE A 463 -40.00 2.02 20.90
C ILE A 463 -39.47 1.01 21.93
N ARG A 464 -40.04 0.97 23.14
CA ARG A 464 -39.62 0.03 24.18
C ARG A 464 -39.72 -1.42 23.67
N LEU A 465 -40.82 -1.78 23.01
CA LEU A 465 -41.01 -3.13 22.44
C LEU A 465 -39.92 -3.46 21.41
N SER A 466 -39.67 -2.56 20.46
CA SER A 466 -38.68 -2.75 19.40
C SER A 466 -37.25 -2.88 19.95
N VAL A 467 -36.85 -2.01 20.87
CA VAL A 467 -35.51 -2.05 21.49
C VAL A 467 -35.34 -3.32 22.32
N ASN A 468 -36.36 -3.73 23.10
CA ASN A 468 -36.31 -4.99 23.85
C ASN A 468 -36.18 -6.21 22.92
N ALA A 469 -36.90 -6.22 21.79
CA ALA A 469 -36.82 -7.30 20.81
C ALA A 469 -35.42 -7.42 20.17
N PHE A 470 -34.67 -6.32 20.06
CA PHE A 470 -33.28 -6.32 19.61
C PHE A 470 -32.29 -6.76 20.70
N LEU A 471 -32.44 -6.28 21.93
CA LEU A 471 -31.50 -6.58 23.03
C LEU A 471 -31.66 -8.00 23.59
N HIS A 472 -32.87 -8.56 23.55
CA HIS A 472 -33.14 -9.87 24.14
C HIS A 472 -32.34 -11.03 23.51
N PRO A 473 -32.24 -11.16 22.17
CA PRO A 473 -31.38 -12.17 21.56
C PRO A 473 -29.91 -12.02 21.94
N LEU A 474 -29.39 -10.78 22.08
CA LEU A 474 -28.01 -10.53 22.51
C LEU A 474 -27.78 -11.00 23.95
N TYR A 475 -28.77 -10.78 24.83
CA TYR A 475 -28.75 -11.33 26.18
C TYR A 475 -28.67 -12.86 26.18
N LEU A 476 -29.53 -13.54 25.41
CA LEU A 476 -29.52 -15.01 25.31
C LEU A 476 -28.19 -15.56 24.76
N GLN A 477 -27.49 -14.78 23.93
CA GLN A 477 -26.17 -15.12 23.41
C GLN A 477 -25.02 -14.76 24.37
N GLY A 478 -25.32 -14.22 25.55
CA GLY A 478 -24.34 -13.88 26.58
C GLY A 478 -23.58 -12.57 26.34
N ALA A 479 -24.17 -11.63 25.59
CA ALA A 479 -23.56 -10.30 25.37
C ALA A 479 -23.54 -9.42 26.64
N PHE A 480 -24.43 -9.71 27.58
CA PHE A 480 -24.63 -8.96 28.81
C PHE A 480 -24.50 -9.86 30.04
N VAL A 481 -24.15 -9.27 31.18
CA VAL A 481 -24.07 -9.95 32.48
C VAL A 481 -25.40 -9.78 33.23
N GLY A 482 -25.95 -10.87 33.77
CA GLY A 482 -27.14 -10.83 34.61
C GLY A 482 -27.90 -12.16 34.56
N ALA A 483 -28.46 -12.59 35.70
CA ALA A 483 -29.24 -13.82 35.75
C ALA A 483 -30.62 -13.66 35.10
N THR A 484 -31.12 -12.42 35.00
CA THR A 484 -32.37 -12.06 34.32
C THR A 484 -32.15 -10.93 33.31
N PRO A 485 -33.02 -10.78 32.30
CA PRO A 485 -32.94 -9.66 31.36
C PRO A 485 -32.93 -8.30 32.06
N SER A 486 -33.73 -8.13 33.12
CA SER A 486 -33.82 -6.87 33.89
C SER A 486 -32.55 -6.50 34.66
N GLN A 487 -31.66 -7.47 34.94
CA GLN A 487 -30.33 -7.21 35.51
C GLN A 487 -29.30 -6.89 34.41
N ALA A 488 -29.55 -7.38 33.19
CA ALA A 488 -28.63 -7.31 32.07
C ALA A 488 -28.80 -6.05 31.22
N TYR A 489 -30.04 -5.62 30.98
CA TYR A 489 -30.35 -4.39 30.27
C TYR A 489 -31.71 -3.82 30.69
N GLN A 490 -31.89 -2.53 30.49
CA GLN A 490 -33.12 -1.80 30.75
C GLN A 490 -33.35 -0.76 29.66
N VAL A 491 -34.60 -0.63 29.22
CA VAL A 491 -35.04 0.39 28.26
C VAL A 491 -36.10 1.24 28.93
N VAL A 492 -35.82 2.52 29.09
CA VAL A 492 -36.76 3.53 29.61
C VAL A 492 -37.01 4.55 28.50
N CYS A 493 -38.28 4.74 28.18
CA CYS A 493 -38.74 5.73 27.23
C CYS A 493 -40.17 6.02 27.64
N ASP A 494 -40.35 7.00 28.51
CA ASP A 494 -41.64 7.43 29.07
C ASP A 494 -41.49 8.86 29.61
N GLU A 495 -42.50 9.33 30.34
CA GLU A 495 -42.54 10.65 30.96
C GLU A 495 -41.39 10.93 31.96
N SER A 496 -40.71 9.89 32.47
CA SER A 496 -39.52 10.08 33.32
C SER A 496 -38.27 10.45 32.52
N THR A 497 -38.26 10.16 31.22
CA THR A 497 -37.16 10.46 30.30
C THR A 497 -37.49 11.60 29.34
N THR A 498 -38.75 11.74 28.93
CA THR A 498 -39.23 12.74 27.97
C THR A 498 -40.18 13.69 28.68
N THR A 499 -39.71 14.89 28.97
CA THR A 499 -40.49 15.92 29.67
C THR A 499 -41.52 16.59 28.74
N PRO A 500 -42.52 17.32 29.27
CA PRO A 500 -43.41 18.11 28.42
C PRO A 500 -42.67 19.12 27.52
N GLU A 501 -41.57 19.71 28.01
CA GLU A 501 -40.72 20.60 27.21
C GLU A 501 -40.01 19.86 26.07
N ASP A 502 -39.53 18.63 26.32
CA ASP A 502 -38.98 17.79 25.25
C ASP A 502 -40.07 17.49 24.20
N MET A 503 -41.29 17.17 24.63
CA MET A 503 -42.41 16.91 23.73
C MET A 503 -42.76 18.11 22.86
N ASP A 504 -42.85 19.30 23.46
CA ASP A 504 -43.12 20.56 22.74
C ASP A 504 -42.02 20.88 21.72
N ASN A 505 -40.78 20.46 21.99
CA ASN A 505 -39.64 20.56 21.07
C ASN A 505 -39.54 19.39 20.08
N GLY A 506 -40.45 18.42 20.12
CA GLY A 506 -40.45 17.24 19.25
C GLY A 506 -39.32 16.24 19.56
N ILE A 507 -38.81 16.23 20.78
CA ILE A 507 -37.73 15.35 21.25
C ILE A 507 -38.32 14.14 21.96
N VAL A 508 -37.78 12.95 21.66
CA VAL A 508 -38.04 11.70 22.40
C VAL A 508 -36.73 11.22 22.98
N ASN A 509 -36.68 11.06 24.30
CA ASN A 509 -35.51 10.55 25.00
C ASN A 509 -35.67 9.06 25.28
N ILE A 510 -34.69 8.27 24.85
CA ILE A 510 -34.63 6.81 25.06
C ILE A 510 -33.40 6.52 25.90
N LEU A 511 -33.59 6.12 27.15
CA LEU A 511 -32.52 5.70 28.04
C LEU A 511 -32.36 4.18 27.96
N ILE A 512 -31.15 3.74 27.57
CA ILE A 512 -30.80 2.33 27.47
C ILE A 512 -29.62 2.08 28.41
N LEU A 513 -29.85 1.24 29.42
CA LEU A 513 -28.82 0.76 30.33
C LEU A 513 -28.49 -0.68 29.98
N PHE A 514 -27.22 -1.07 30.04
CA PHE A 514 -26.80 -2.45 29.84
C PHE A 514 -25.53 -2.77 30.65
N ALA A 515 -25.37 -4.03 31.01
CA ALA A 515 -24.22 -4.54 31.76
C ALA A 515 -23.32 -5.38 30.83
N PRO A 516 -22.21 -4.83 30.30
CA PRO A 516 -21.36 -5.55 29.37
C PRO A 516 -20.50 -6.63 30.05
N VAL A 517 -20.12 -7.66 29.31
CA VAL A 517 -19.14 -8.67 29.77
C VAL A 517 -17.74 -8.07 29.74
N LYS A 518 -17.09 -7.93 30.91
CA LYS A 518 -15.69 -7.53 31.03
C LYS A 518 -14.75 -8.76 30.92
N PRO A 519 -13.66 -8.72 30.15
CA PRO A 519 -12.73 -9.84 30.04
C PRO A 519 -11.97 -10.15 31.34
N ALA A 520 -11.68 -11.43 31.59
CA ALA A 520 -10.76 -11.84 32.65
C ALA A 520 -9.30 -11.77 32.15
N GLU A 521 -8.56 -10.72 32.53
CA GLU A 521 -7.16 -10.54 32.10
C GLU A 521 -6.14 -11.20 33.04
N PHE A 522 -6.50 -11.43 34.31
CA PHE A 522 -5.62 -11.99 35.32
C PHE A 522 -6.29 -13.15 36.02
N VAL A 523 -5.54 -14.24 36.22
CA VAL A 523 -5.95 -15.38 37.05
C VAL A 523 -4.94 -15.48 38.19
N VAL A 524 -5.40 -15.22 39.41
CA VAL A 524 -4.58 -15.37 40.62
C VAL A 524 -4.88 -16.73 41.23
N ILE A 525 -3.88 -17.61 41.26
CA ILE A 525 -3.97 -18.93 41.90
C ILE A 525 -3.37 -18.82 43.31
N SER A 526 -4.21 -18.88 44.33
CA SER A 526 -3.80 -18.91 45.72
C SER A 526 -3.75 -20.35 46.22
N LEU A 527 -2.54 -20.88 46.46
CA LEU A 527 -2.34 -22.22 47.04
C LEU A 527 -2.17 -22.09 48.55
N GLN A 528 -3.07 -22.71 49.32
CA GLN A 528 -2.95 -22.83 50.77
C GLN A 528 -2.95 -24.30 51.15
N GLN A 529 -2.01 -24.68 52.00
CA GLN A 529 -1.99 -26.02 52.58
C GLN A 529 -2.98 -26.05 53.74
N MET A 530 -4.02 -26.87 53.64
CA MET A 530 -4.90 -27.12 54.79
C MET A 530 -4.06 -27.77 55.91
N ALA A 531 -4.04 -27.15 57.09
CA ALA A 531 -3.47 -27.79 58.27
C ALA A 531 -4.26 -29.07 58.57
N GLY A 532 -3.57 -30.17 58.84
CA GLY A 532 -4.19 -31.46 59.12
C GLY A 532 -5.23 -31.34 60.22
N GLN A 533 -6.43 -31.89 59.99
CA GLN A 533 -7.44 -32.03 61.05
C GLN A 533 -6.83 -32.86 62.18
N SER A 534 -6.40 -32.21 63.26
CA SER A 534 -6.07 -32.90 64.49
C SER A 534 -7.36 -33.43 65.09
N SER A 535 -7.60 -34.72 64.86
CA SER A 535 -8.62 -35.51 65.57
C SER A 535 -8.37 -35.41 67.08
N SER A 536 -9.27 -34.71 67.76
CA SER A 536 -9.41 -34.70 69.22
C SER A 536 -10.51 -35.68 69.60
#